data_AF-A0A1V9UL19-F1
#
_entry.id   AF-A0A1V9UL19-F1
#
_cell.length_a   1.000
_cell.length_b   1.000
_cell.length_c   1.000
_cell.angle_alpha   90.00
_cell.angle_beta   90.00
_cell.angle_gamma   90.00
#
_symmetry.space_group_name_H-M   'P 1'
#
loop_
_entity.id
_entity.type
_entity.pdbx_description
1 polymer ?
#
loop_
_entity_poly.entity_id
_entity_poly.type
_entity_poly.pdbx_seq_one_letter_code
_entity_poly.pdbx_strand_id
1 'polypeptide(L)'
;MPEEMKNAALSGEWKLVPMAQLKKWHRDLDACQKVMWLRGGFDPAYCLDTQDCLKEMEGVLATALPPNGPAPKVHRYRVVKMLSEDGNKIDYKPHGPSVVTADVHDAHVTRLQAENAALQQRLLLMGQKVQQSDQMLNASGVREAALQQRLTIADQRVDDLESDIAAARELLKQGSSPTPAHCESVLDFLAGQSAPAPELNEEDWHMNPCHQGHRDVGACGGKAFCHTCDETITAATTQEAFEQWNATHPATPQ
;
A
#
# COMPACT_ATOMS: atom_id res chain seq x y z
N MET A 1 -23.37 13.35 -2.29
CA MET A 1 -23.36 12.04 -1.62
C MET A 1 -23.22 12.31 -0.14
N PRO A 2 -24.31 12.20 0.65
CA PRO A 2 -24.33 12.69 2.02
C PRO A 2 -23.71 11.71 3.03
N GLU A 3 -23.17 12.29 4.10
CA GLU A 3 -22.48 11.70 5.26
C GLU A 3 -23.34 10.75 6.14
N GLU A 4 -24.19 9.91 5.56
CA GLU A 4 -25.08 9.02 6.34
C GLU A 4 -24.45 7.65 6.68
N MET A 5 -23.21 7.37 6.25
CA MET A 5 -22.60 6.04 6.40
C MET A 5 -21.63 5.86 7.57
N LYS A 6 -21.58 6.76 8.56
CA LYS A 6 -20.57 6.66 9.65
C LYS A 6 -21.06 6.37 11.06
N ASN A 7 -22.35 6.27 11.34
CA ASN A 7 -22.82 5.89 12.68
C ASN A 7 -24.05 4.98 12.62
N ALA A 8 -23.90 3.77 12.07
CA ALA A 8 -24.73 2.66 12.50
C ALA A 8 -24.29 2.30 13.92
N ALA A 9 -24.75 3.10 14.89
CA ALA A 9 -24.64 2.80 16.30
C ALA A 9 -25.17 1.38 16.50
N LEU A 10 -24.33 0.50 17.02
CA LEU A 10 -24.72 -0.77 17.59
C LEU A 10 -25.67 -0.48 18.76
N SER A 11 -26.93 -0.15 18.47
CA SER A 11 -28.02 -0.08 19.45
C SER A 11 -28.48 -1.50 19.78
N GLY A 12 -27.52 -2.39 20.04
CA GLY A 12 -27.78 -3.72 20.55
C GLY A 12 -28.09 -3.61 22.03
N GLU A 13 -29.26 -4.08 22.43
CA GLU A 13 -29.61 -4.33 23.82
C GLU A 13 -28.58 -5.31 24.42
N TRP A 14 -27.71 -4.85 25.31
CA TRP A 14 -26.69 -5.69 25.93
C TRP A 14 -27.33 -6.63 26.95
N LYS A 15 -27.35 -7.93 26.68
CA LYS A 15 -27.92 -8.94 27.59
C LYS A 15 -26.84 -9.60 28.44
N LEU A 16 -27.11 -9.69 29.74
CA LEU A 16 -26.24 -10.38 30.69
C LEU A 16 -26.44 -11.88 30.56
N VAL A 17 -25.37 -12.59 30.18
CA VAL A 17 -25.34 -14.05 30.09
C VAL A 17 -24.50 -14.60 31.24
N PRO A 18 -24.94 -15.65 31.95
CA PRO A 18 -24.13 -16.30 32.98
C PRO A 18 -22.77 -16.78 32.44
N MET A 19 -21.68 -16.54 33.18
CA MET A 19 -20.32 -16.89 32.73
C MET A 19 -20.12 -18.39 32.46
N ALA A 20 -20.85 -19.26 33.17
CA ALA A 20 -20.82 -20.70 32.90
C ALA A 20 -21.37 -21.03 31.51
N GLN A 21 -22.44 -20.34 31.10
CA GLN A 21 -23.08 -20.50 29.79
C GLN A 21 -22.16 -19.98 28.67
N LEU A 22 -21.54 -18.81 28.87
CA LEU A 22 -20.59 -18.24 27.90
C LEU A 22 -19.38 -19.16 27.68
N LYS A 23 -18.86 -19.76 28.76
CA LYS A 23 -17.76 -20.75 28.68
C LYS A 23 -18.18 -22.06 28.01
N LYS A 24 -19.45 -22.45 28.09
CA LYS A 24 -19.99 -23.59 27.36
C LYS A 24 -20.00 -23.27 25.86
N TRP A 25 -20.64 -22.16 25.45
CA TRP A 25 -20.70 -21.74 24.05
C TRP A 25 -19.32 -21.57 23.41
N HIS A 26 -18.37 -20.99 24.13
CA HIS A 26 -17.01 -20.83 23.62
C HIS A 26 -16.34 -22.19 23.35
N ARG A 27 -16.51 -23.18 24.23
CA ARG A 27 -15.96 -24.53 24.02
C ARG A 27 -16.64 -25.25 22.85
N ASP A 28 -17.96 -25.12 22.74
CA ASP A 28 -18.75 -25.78 21.70
C ASP A 28 -18.39 -25.20 20.30
N LEU A 29 -18.26 -23.87 20.19
CA LEU A 29 -17.85 -23.19 18.95
C LEU A 29 -16.38 -23.46 18.59
N ASP A 30 -15.47 -23.48 19.57
CA ASP A 30 -14.06 -23.82 19.34
C ASP A 30 -13.89 -25.28 18.88
N ALA A 31 -14.69 -26.21 19.42
CA ALA A 31 -14.72 -27.59 18.95
C ALA A 31 -15.21 -27.69 17.49
N CYS A 32 -16.29 -26.99 17.14
CA CYS A 32 -16.81 -26.94 15.77
C CYS A 32 -15.79 -26.32 14.80
N GLN A 33 -15.13 -25.22 15.20
CA GLN A 33 -14.08 -24.59 14.42
C GLN A 33 -12.90 -25.54 14.21
N LYS A 34 -12.43 -26.25 15.25
CA LYS A 34 -11.32 -27.20 15.09
C LYS A 34 -11.67 -28.34 14.15
N VAL A 35 -12.90 -28.86 14.19
CA VAL A 35 -13.32 -29.95 13.29
C VAL A 35 -13.42 -29.49 11.84
N MET A 36 -13.95 -28.29 11.58
CA MET A 36 -13.96 -27.71 10.22
C MET A 36 -12.56 -27.59 9.60
N TRP A 37 -11.52 -27.46 10.43
CA TRP A 37 -10.14 -27.23 9.99
C TRP A 37 -9.27 -28.50 10.00
N LEU A 38 -9.71 -29.62 10.60
CA LEU A 38 -8.84 -30.78 10.85
C LEU A 38 -8.83 -31.87 9.78
N ARG A 39 -9.77 -31.90 8.83
CA ARG A 39 -9.67 -32.77 7.64
C ARG A 39 -10.39 -32.11 6.49
N GLY A 40 -9.76 -32.08 5.30
CA GLY A 40 -10.25 -31.47 4.05
C GLY A 40 -11.57 -32.04 3.49
N GLY A 41 -12.63 -32.03 4.29
CA GLY A 41 -13.99 -32.39 3.94
C GLY A 41 -14.95 -31.78 4.97
N PHE A 42 -15.90 -31.01 4.48
CA PHE A 42 -16.99 -30.41 5.26
C PHE A 42 -18.01 -31.51 5.58
N ASP A 43 -18.13 -31.90 6.85
CA ASP A 43 -19.18 -32.80 7.31
C ASP A 43 -20.41 -31.97 7.74
N PRO A 44 -21.55 -32.08 7.04
CA PRO A 44 -22.76 -31.31 7.32
C PRO A 44 -23.32 -31.50 8.74
N ALA A 45 -23.01 -32.60 9.42
CA ALA A 45 -23.48 -32.86 10.78
C ALA A 45 -23.00 -31.79 11.77
N TYR A 46 -21.77 -31.29 11.63
CA TYR A 46 -21.22 -30.25 12.52
C TYR A 46 -21.85 -28.87 12.30
N CYS A 47 -22.39 -28.61 11.11
CA CYS A 47 -23.14 -27.39 10.86
C CYS A 47 -24.51 -27.42 11.52
N LEU A 48 -25.13 -28.59 11.66
CA LEU A 48 -26.37 -28.75 12.41
C LEU A 48 -26.14 -28.50 13.91
N ASP A 49 -25.08 -29.08 14.48
CA ASP A 49 -24.72 -28.85 15.90
C ASP A 49 -24.39 -27.37 16.18
N THR A 50 -23.68 -26.71 15.25
CA THR A 50 -23.39 -25.26 15.35
C THR A 50 -24.67 -24.44 15.24
N GLN A 51 -25.57 -24.77 14.31
CA GLN A 51 -26.86 -24.09 14.17
C GLN A 51 -27.74 -24.27 15.40
N ASP A 52 -27.72 -25.44 16.03
CA ASP A 52 -28.50 -25.68 17.25
C ASP A 52 -27.89 -24.96 18.46
N CYS A 53 -26.56 -24.87 18.56
CA CYS A 53 -25.91 -23.98 19.54
C CYS A 53 -26.28 -22.50 19.33
N LEU A 54 -26.31 -22.04 18.08
CA LEU A 54 -26.72 -20.67 17.74
C LEU A 54 -28.20 -20.41 18.06
N LYS A 55 -29.09 -21.38 17.82
CA LYS A 55 -30.50 -21.29 18.23
C LYS A 55 -30.66 -21.27 19.76
N GLU A 56 -29.83 -22.03 20.49
CA GLU A 56 -29.79 -21.96 21.97
C GLU A 56 -29.37 -20.55 22.42
N MET A 57 -28.36 -19.96 21.78
CA MET A 57 -27.93 -18.59 22.03
C MET A 57 -29.03 -17.58 21.73
N GLU A 58 -29.69 -17.69 20.58
CA GLU A 58 -30.83 -16.84 20.20
C GLU A 58 -32.00 -17.00 21.17
N GLY A 59 -32.28 -18.21 21.66
CA GLY A 59 -33.31 -18.46 22.67
C GLY A 59 -32.99 -17.81 24.02
N VAL A 60 -31.74 -17.90 24.48
CA VAL A 60 -31.28 -17.22 25.70
C VAL A 60 -31.30 -15.71 25.54
N LEU A 61 -30.95 -15.21 24.35
CA LEU A 61 -31.02 -13.78 24.03
C LEU A 61 -32.46 -13.30 23.81
N ALA A 62 -33.39 -14.15 23.38
CA ALA A 62 -34.80 -13.81 23.20
C ALA A 62 -35.59 -13.86 24.51
N THR A 63 -35.12 -14.64 25.49
CA THR A 63 -35.73 -14.71 26.83
C THR A 63 -35.46 -13.39 27.56
N ALA A 64 -36.47 -12.52 27.58
CA ALA A 64 -36.41 -11.24 28.26
C ALA A 64 -36.16 -11.43 29.77
N LEU A 65 -35.06 -10.85 30.27
CA LEU A 65 -34.98 -10.53 31.70
C LEU A 65 -36.07 -9.49 32.02
N PRO A 66 -36.69 -9.55 33.21
CA PRO A 66 -37.70 -8.58 33.60
C PRO A 66 -37.14 -7.15 33.46
N PRO A 67 -37.95 -6.18 32.98
CA PRO A 67 -37.50 -4.89 32.42
C PRO A 67 -36.86 -3.90 33.40
N ASN A 68 -36.38 -4.33 34.57
CA ASN A 68 -35.85 -3.48 35.63
C ASN A 68 -34.51 -3.99 36.21
N GLY A 69 -33.58 -4.42 35.36
CA GLY A 69 -32.18 -4.53 35.76
C GLY A 69 -31.51 -3.16 35.68
N PRO A 70 -30.96 -2.58 36.76
CA PRO A 70 -30.25 -1.31 36.68
C PRO A 70 -28.99 -1.48 35.82
N ALA A 71 -28.70 -0.48 34.97
CA ALA A 71 -27.47 -0.37 34.19
C ALA A 71 -26.22 -0.65 35.06
N PRO A 72 -25.13 -1.23 34.52
CA PRO A 72 -23.91 -1.48 35.28
C PRO A 72 -23.38 -0.18 35.85
N LYS A 73 -23.60 0.01 37.15
CA LYS A 73 -23.30 1.21 37.88
C LYS A 73 -21.81 1.15 38.22
N VAL A 74 -20.99 1.95 37.54
CA VAL A 74 -19.58 2.13 37.91
C VAL A 74 -19.56 2.83 39.27
N HIS A 75 -19.49 2.05 40.33
CA HIS A 75 -19.43 2.57 41.69
C HIS A 75 -18.03 3.07 41.99
N ARG A 76 -17.85 4.39 41.97
CA ARG A 76 -16.67 5.04 42.54
C ARG A 76 -16.80 5.02 44.06
N TYR A 77 -16.16 4.06 44.72
CA TYR A 77 -16.12 4.02 46.18
C TYR A 77 -14.97 4.87 46.70
N ARG A 78 -15.28 5.88 47.52
CA ARG A 78 -14.30 6.53 48.39
C ARG A 78 -14.15 5.64 49.63
N VAL A 79 -13.03 4.94 49.75
CA VAL A 79 -12.74 4.16 50.96
C VAL A 79 -12.52 5.13 52.11
N VAL A 80 -13.56 5.35 52.92
CA VAL A 80 -13.46 6.08 54.18
C VAL A 80 -13.08 5.04 55.24
N LYS A 81 -11.88 5.16 55.79
CA LYS A 81 -11.39 4.29 56.86
C LYS A 81 -12.10 4.70 58.15
N MET A 82 -13.24 4.07 58.45
CA MET A 82 -13.89 4.21 59.75
C MET A 82 -13.09 3.39 60.77
N LEU A 83 -12.25 4.06 61.56
CA LEU A 83 -11.68 3.47 62.77
C LEU A 83 -12.77 3.55 63.84
N SER A 84 -13.34 2.41 64.24
CA SER A 84 -14.19 2.32 65.43
C SER A 84 -13.30 2.48 66.67
N GLU A 85 -13.76 3.28 67.66
CA GLU A 85 -13.02 3.57 68.91
C GLU A 85 -12.72 2.31 69.75
N ASP A 86 -13.40 1.19 69.50
CA ASP A 86 -13.26 -0.06 70.26
C ASP A 86 -12.34 -1.11 69.61
N GLY A 87 -11.47 -0.74 68.67
CA GLY A 87 -10.33 -1.58 68.25
C GLY A 87 -10.67 -2.91 67.55
N ASN A 88 -11.94 -3.20 67.24
CA ASN A 88 -12.31 -4.39 66.48
C ASN A 88 -11.97 -4.20 65.00
N LYS A 89 -10.82 -4.74 64.58
CA LYS A 89 -10.49 -4.93 63.16
C LYS A 89 -11.46 -5.93 62.56
N ILE A 90 -12.46 -5.44 61.83
CA ILE A 90 -13.26 -6.29 60.95
C ILE A 90 -12.38 -6.61 59.75
N ASP A 91 -11.83 -7.82 59.73
CA ASP A 91 -10.94 -8.30 58.67
C ASP A 91 -11.78 -8.55 57.42
N TYR A 92 -11.88 -7.55 56.55
CA TYR A 92 -12.58 -7.67 55.28
C TYR A 92 -11.61 -8.28 54.27
N LYS A 93 -11.79 -9.56 53.93
CA LYS A 93 -11.18 -10.16 52.74
C LYS A 93 -12.02 -9.79 51.53
N PRO A 94 -11.60 -8.83 50.67
CA PRO A 94 -12.34 -8.52 49.47
C PRO A 94 -12.29 -9.73 48.52
N HIS A 95 -13.36 -10.51 48.51
CA HIS A 95 -13.60 -11.56 47.51
C HIS A 95 -14.42 -10.94 46.39
N GLY A 96 -13.74 -10.28 45.45
CA GLY A 96 -14.34 -9.67 44.27
C GLY A 96 -13.31 -9.56 43.14
N PRO A 97 -13.75 -9.50 41.86
CA PRO A 97 -12.86 -9.38 40.72
C PRO A 97 -11.94 -8.17 40.89
N SER A 98 -10.66 -8.35 40.55
CA SER A 98 -9.57 -7.39 40.68
C SER A 98 -10.07 -5.95 40.58
N VAL A 99 -10.18 -5.27 41.72
CA VAL A 99 -10.59 -3.87 41.76
C VAL A 99 -9.39 -3.07 41.26
N VAL A 100 -9.38 -2.82 39.95
CA VAL A 100 -8.43 -1.89 39.34
C VAL A 100 -8.67 -0.54 40.00
N THR A 101 -7.63 0.01 40.63
CA THR A 101 -7.72 1.35 41.22
C THR A 101 -8.03 2.36 40.12
N ALA A 102 -8.78 3.42 40.44
CA ALA A 102 -9.16 4.46 39.47
C ALA A 102 -7.92 4.99 38.72
N ASP A 103 -6.79 5.15 39.41
CA ASP A 103 -5.52 5.60 38.83
C ASP A 103 -4.98 4.66 37.75
N VAL A 104 -5.10 3.34 37.94
CA VAL A 104 -4.65 2.35 36.94
C VAL A 104 -5.59 2.33 35.73
N HIS A 105 -6.89 2.55 35.95
CA HIS A 105 -7.85 2.68 34.86
C HIS A 105 -7.61 3.94 34.03
N ASP A 106 -7.43 5.09 34.69
CA ASP A 106 -7.18 6.38 34.03
C ASP A 106 -5.87 6.33 33.23
N ALA A 107 -4.80 5.75 33.80
CA ALA A 107 -3.54 5.55 33.08
C ALA A 107 -3.70 4.65 31.84
N HIS A 108 -4.54 3.61 31.94
CA HIS A 108 -4.81 2.73 30.79
C HIS A 108 -5.60 3.46 29.69
N VAL A 109 -6.60 4.26 30.06
CA VAL A 109 -7.37 5.07 29.11
C VAL A 109 -6.47 6.08 28.40
N THR A 110 -5.60 6.80 29.14
CA THR A 110 -4.64 7.74 28.54
C THR A 110 -3.70 7.03 27.55
N ARG A 111 -3.21 5.83 27.90
CA ARG A 111 -2.37 5.03 26.99
C ARG A 111 -3.10 4.67 25.71
N LEU A 112 -4.33 4.16 25.81
CA LEU A 112 -5.14 3.80 24.64
C LEU A 112 -5.49 5.02 23.78
N GLN A 113 -5.71 6.18 24.39
CA GLN A 113 -5.93 7.43 23.64
C GLN A 113 -4.69 7.84 22.85
N ALA A 114 -3.50 7.74 23.45
CA ALA A 114 -2.24 8.02 22.77
C ALA A 114 -1.97 7.04 21.61
N GLU A 115 -2.21 5.74 21.82
CA GLU A 115 -2.08 4.71 20.78
C GLU A 115 -3.06 4.96 19.62
N ASN A 116 -4.32 5.28 19.93
CA ASN A 116 -5.32 5.62 18.90
C ASN A 116 -4.91 6.85 18.11
N ALA A 117 -4.39 7.90 18.74
CA ALA A 117 -3.91 9.09 18.05
C ALA A 117 -2.74 8.76 17.09
N ALA A 118 -1.79 7.92 17.54
CA ALA A 118 -0.68 7.47 16.70
C ALA A 118 -1.15 6.62 15.51
N LEU A 119 -2.13 5.74 15.71
CA LEU A 119 -2.73 4.94 14.64
C LEU A 119 -3.47 5.82 13.62
N GLN A 120 -4.20 6.83 14.08
CA GLN A 120 -4.87 7.80 13.20
C GLN A 120 -3.86 8.56 12.34
N GLN A 121 -2.74 9.00 12.91
CA GLN A 121 -1.65 9.64 12.15
C GLN A 121 -1.04 8.70 11.09
N ARG A 122 -0.79 7.43 11.46
CA ARG A 122 -0.29 6.43 10.50
C ARG A 122 -1.28 6.18 9.37
N LEU A 123 -2.58 6.14 9.66
CA LEU A 123 -3.62 5.94 8.65
C LEU A 123 -3.69 7.11 7.67
N LEU A 124 -3.54 8.35 8.16
CA LEU A 124 -3.44 9.53 7.29
C LEU A 124 -2.23 9.47 6.36
N LEU A 125 -1.07 9.10 6.89
CA LEU A 125 0.15 8.97 6.07
C LEU A 125 0.02 7.86 5.03
N MET A 126 -0.58 6.72 5.39
CA MET A 126 -0.85 5.65 4.42
C MET A 126 -1.83 6.11 3.34
N GLY A 127 -2.86 6.88 3.69
CA GLY A 127 -3.79 7.46 2.72
C GLY A 127 -3.08 8.36 1.70
N GLN A 128 -2.17 9.22 2.16
CA GLN A 128 -1.35 10.06 1.27
C GLN A 128 -0.45 9.24 0.35
N LYS A 129 0.18 8.17 0.86
CA LYS A 129 1.02 7.28 0.06
C LYS A 129 0.24 6.53 -1.02
N VAL A 130 -0.97 6.07 -0.71
CA VAL A 130 -1.85 5.43 -1.69
C VAL A 130 -2.21 6.43 -2.80
N GLN A 131 -2.61 7.65 -2.43
CA GLN A 131 -2.92 8.70 -3.40
C GLN A 131 -1.71 9.04 -4.30
N GLN A 132 -0.51 9.11 -3.72
CA GLN A 132 0.72 9.33 -4.49
C GLN A 132 1.00 8.16 -5.46
N SER A 133 0.80 6.92 -5.01
CA SER A 133 0.94 5.73 -5.86
C SER A 133 -0.05 5.75 -7.02
N ASP A 134 -1.31 6.10 -6.78
CA ASP A 134 -2.33 6.19 -7.82
C ASP A 134 -1.98 7.27 -8.86
N GLN A 135 -1.43 8.40 -8.42
CA GLN A 135 -0.94 9.44 -9.33
C GLN A 135 0.21 8.92 -10.21
N MET A 136 1.17 8.19 -9.65
CA MET A 136 2.27 7.61 -10.41
C MET A 136 1.79 6.55 -11.42
N LEU A 137 0.84 5.70 -11.03
CA LEU A 137 0.26 4.69 -11.92
C LEU A 137 -0.48 5.36 -13.09
N ASN A 138 -1.28 6.40 -12.82
CA ASN A 138 -1.95 7.16 -13.86
C ASN A 138 -0.95 7.83 -14.81
N ALA A 139 0.13 8.42 -14.29
CA ALA A 139 1.19 9.01 -15.11
C ALA A 139 1.93 7.96 -15.95
N SER A 140 2.14 6.75 -15.43
CA SER A 140 2.69 5.63 -16.22
C SER A 140 1.74 5.24 -17.34
N GLY A 141 0.45 5.08 -17.06
CA GLY A 141 -0.55 4.71 -18.06
C GLY A 141 -0.66 5.73 -19.20
N VAL A 142 -0.55 7.02 -18.90
CA VAL A 142 -0.50 8.08 -19.94
C VAL A 142 0.75 7.96 -20.80
N ARG A 143 1.93 7.71 -20.19
CA ARG A 143 3.18 7.52 -20.92
C ARG A 143 3.13 6.28 -21.81
N GLU A 144 2.61 5.17 -21.30
CA GLU A 144 2.41 3.92 -22.05
C GLU A 144 1.47 4.13 -23.24
N ALA A 145 0.35 4.82 -23.05
CA ALA A 145 -0.57 5.15 -24.16
C ALA A 145 0.11 6.00 -25.24
N ALA A 146 0.91 6.99 -24.84
CA ALA A 146 1.66 7.84 -25.78
C ALA A 146 2.73 7.04 -26.55
N LEU A 147 3.45 6.13 -25.88
CA LEU A 147 4.41 5.24 -26.53
C LEU A 147 3.72 4.27 -27.49
N GLN A 148 2.59 3.70 -27.09
CA GLN A 148 1.82 2.80 -27.94
C GLN A 148 1.33 3.52 -29.21
N GLN A 149 0.87 4.77 -29.09
CA GLN A 149 0.49 5.58 -30.25
C GLN A 149 1.68 5.82 -31.19
N ARG A 150 2.87 6.14 -30.63
CA ARG A 150 4.09 6.33 -31.43
C ARG A 150 4.50 5.06 -32.17
N LEU A 151 4.38 3.90 -31.53
CA LEU A 151 4.66 2.60 -32.15
C LEU A 151 3.70 2.34 -33.32
N THR A 152 2.40 2.56 -33.12
CA THR A 152 1.41 2.40 -34.20
C THR A 152 1.70 3.32 -35.41
N ILE A 153 2.13 4.56 -35.16
CA ILE A 153 2.54 5.48 -36.24
C ILE A 153 3.80 4.97 -36.93
N ALA A 154 4.77 4.44 -36.19
CA ALA A 154 5.98 3.87 -36.75
C ALA A 154 5.69 2.63 -37.61
N ASP A 155 4.81 1.73 -37.15
CA ASP A 155 4.39 0.54 -37.89
C ASP A 155 3.75 0.93 -39.23
N GLN A 156 2.83 1.90 -39.23
CA GLN A 156 2.21 2.39 -40.46
C GLN A 156 3.25 2.96 -41.44
N ARG A 157 4.24 3.70 -40.94
CA ARG A 157 5.33 4.22 -41.80
C ARG A 157 6.18 3.11 -42.39
N VAL A 158 6.40 2.02 -41.65
CA VAL A 158 7.13 0.85 -42.16
C VAL A 158 6.32 0.19 -43.28
N ASP A 159 5.02 -0.04 -43.08
CA ASP A 159 4.14 -0.62 -44.10
C ASP A 159 4.13 0.23 -45.39
N ASP A 160 4.06 1.56 -45.26
CA ASP A 160 4.10 2.49 -46.39
C ASP A 160 5.44 2.38 -47.15
N LEU A 161 6.56 2.35 -46.42
CA LEU A 161 7.90 2.20 -47.01
C LEU A 161 8.09 0.82 -47.67
N GLU A 162 7.56 -0.25 -47.09
CA GLU A 162 7.60 -1.59 -47.68
C GLU A 162 6.82 -1.64 -49.00
N SER A 163 5.66 -0.97 -49.06
CA SER A 163 4.87 -0.80 -50.27
C SER A 163 5.64 -0.03 -51.36
N ASP A 164 6.27 1.11 -50.99
CA ASP A 164 7.07 1.92 -51.91
C ASP A 164 8.29 1.14 -52.44
N ILE A 165 8.98 0.39 -51.58
CA ILE A 165 10.10 -0.48 -51.97
C ILE A 165 9.62 -1.57 -52.93
N ALA A 166 8.45 -2.17 -52.69
CA ALA A 166 7.89 -3.17 -53.59
C ALA A 166 7.56 -2.59 -54.96
N ALA A 167 6.96 -1.39 -55.02
CA ALA A 167 6.66 -0.68 -56.26
C ALA A 167 7.94 -0.34 -57.05
N ALA A 168 8.98 0.19 -56.37
CA ALA A 168 10.25 0.51 -56.99
C ALA A 168 10.96 -0.73 -57.56
N ARG A 169 10.91 -1.86 -56.84
CA ARG A 169 11.43 -3.15 -57.33
C ARG A 169 10.73 -3.62 -58.60
N GLU A 170 9.42 -3.40 -58.71
CA GLU A 170 8.67 -3.79 -59.91
C GLU A 170 8.99 -2.91 -61.12
N LEU A 171 9.16 -1.60 -60.92
CA LEU A 171 9.62 -0.69 -61.98
C LEU A 171 11.01 -1.07 -62.52
N LEU A 172 11.93 -1.47 -61.63
CA LEU A 172 13.25 -1.95 -62.02
C LEU A 172 13.20 -3.23 -62.86
N LYS A 173 12.29 -4.17 -62.55
CA LYS A 173 12.10 -5.38 -63.36
C LYS A 173 11.59 -5.09 -64.77
N GLN A 174 10.82 -4.02 -64.94
CA GLN A 174 10.28 -3.63 -66.25
C GLN A 174 11.33 -2.99 -67.18
N GLY A 175 12.59 -2.87 -66.75
CA GLY A 175 13.69 -2.39 -67.59
C GLY A 175 13.64 -0.88 -67.89
N SER A 176 12.81 -0.13 -67.17
CA SER A 176 12.78 1.33 -67.26
C SER A 176 14.07 1.89 -66.66
N SER A 177 14.97 2.36 -67.53
CA SER A 177 16.11 3.20 -67.10
C SER A 177 15.56 4.38 -66.30
N PRO A 178 16.05 4.63 -65.06
CA PRO A 178 15.59 5.76 -64.27
C PRO A 178 15.85 7.04 -65.07
N THR A 179 14.79 7.80 -65.35
CA THR A 179 14.92 9.11 -65.97
C THR A 179 15.50 10.09 -64.95
N PRO A 180 16.26 11.11 -65.37
CA PRO A 180 16.86 12.10 -64.46
C PRO A 180 15.85 12.75 -63.49
N ALA A 181 14.61 12.94 -63.96
CA ALA A 181 13.51 13.48 -63.15
C ALA A 181 13.09 12.55 -61.99
N HIS A 182 13.27 11.23 -62.13
CA HIS A 182 12.94 10.28 -61.07
C HIS A 182 13.97 10.29 -59.94
N CYS A 183 15.25 10.51 -60.28
CA CYS A 183 16.31 10.66 -59.27
C CYS A 183 16.13 11.94 -58.43
N GLU A 184 15.65 13.03 -59.05
CA GLU A 184 15.39 14.31 -58.37
C GLU A 184 14.22 14.18 -57.36
N SER A 185 13.14 13.48 -57.74
CA SER A 185 12.00 13.19 -56.86
C SER A 185 12.37 12.35 -55.62
N VAL A 186 13.30 11.40 -55.76
CA VAL A 186 13.76 10.57 -54.63
C VAL A 186 14.63 11.39 -53.67
N LEU A 187 15.44 12.31 -54.19
CA LEU A 187 16.26 13.22 -53.37
C LEU A 187 15.40 14.21 -52.56
N ASP A 188 14.35 14.78 -53.17
CA ASP A 188 13.42 15.68 -52.48
C ASP A 188 12.62 14.94 -51.38
N PHE A 189 12.25 13.68 -51.62
CA PHE A 189 11.58 12.85 -50.62
C PHE A 189 12.49 12.53 -49.42
N LEU A 190 13.78 12.24 -49.67
CA LEU A 190 14.77 12.02 -48.62
C LEU A 190 15.07 13.31 -47.83
N ALA A 191 15.06 14.46 -48.50
CA ALA A 191 15.23 15.77 -47.85
C ALA A 191 14.04 16.13 -46.94
N GLY A 192 12.81 15.77 -47.33
CA GLY A 192 11.59 16.02 -46.56
C GLY A 192 11.41 15.15 -45.29
N GLN A 193 12.13 14.02 -45.18
CA GLN A 193 12.05 13.13 -44.02
C GLN A 193 12.93 13.55 -42.83
N SER A 194 13.82 14.54 -43.01
CA SER A 194 14.61 15.11 -41.92
C SER A 194 13.78 16.15 -41.14
N ALA A 195 12.79 15.69 -40.38
CA ALA A 195 12.23 16.51 -39.32
C ALA A 195 13.27 16.64 -38.19
N PRO A 196 13.52 17.84 -37.62
CA PRO A 196 14.38 17.96 -36.46
C PRO A 196 13.79 17.13 -35.33
N ALA A 197 14.60 16.23 -34.77
CA ALA A 197 14.21 15.41 -33.62
C ALA A 197 13.70 16.35 -32.51
N PRO A 198 12.54 16.08 -31.90
CA PRO A 198 12.11 16.85 -30.75
C PRO A 198 13.21 16.71 -29.69
N GLU A 199 13.75 17.84 -29.23
CA GLU A 199 14.64 17.91 -28.08
C GLU A 199 13.89 17.29 -26.90
N LEU A 200 14.14 16.00 -26.68
CA LEU A 200 13.85 15.39 -25.42
C LEU A 200 14.81 16.05 -24.45
N ASN A 201 14.31 16.93 -23.59
CA ASN A 201 14.91 17.14 -22.28
C ASN A 201 14.76 15.82 -21.52
N GLU A 202 15.53 14.82 -21.93
CA GLU A 202 15.93 13.74 -21.04
C GLU A 202 16.71 14.46 -19.95
N GLU A 203 16.28 14.32 -18.71
CA GLU A 203 17.12 14.63 -17.56
C GLU A 203 18.38 13.77 -17.74
N ASP A 204 19.35 14.32 -18.45
CA ASP A 204 20.53 13.61 -18.92
C ASP A 204 21.45 13.49 -17.71
N TRP A 205 21.36 12.35 -17.03
CA TRP A 205 22.21 12.03 -15.88
C TRP A 205 23.63 11.75 -16.39
N HIS A 206 24.28 12.82 -16.85
CA HIS A 206 25.66 12.80 -17.28
C HIS A 206 26.57 12.89 -16.06
N MET A 207 27.39 11.87 -15.88
CA MET A 207 28.52 11.93 -14.96
C MET A 207 29.67 12.67 -15.62
N ASN A 208 30.26 13.62 -14.90
CA ASN A 208 31.46 14.30 -15.36
C ASN A 208 32.64 13.32 -15.45
N PRO A 209 33.62 13.57 -16.34
CA PRO A 209 34.81 12.73 -16.42
C PRO A 209 35.55 12.63 -15.08
N CYS A 210 36.27 11.53 -14.86
CA CYS A 210 37.11 11.39 -13.67
C CYS A 210 38.23 12.44 -13.64
N HIS A 211 39.01 12.55 -12.56
CA HIS A 211 40.08 13.55 -12.45
C HIS A 211 41.17 13.39 -13.52
N GLN A 212 41.27 12.20 -14.13
CA GLN A 212 42.20 11.91 -15.23
C GLN A 212 41.58 12.17 -16.61
N GLY A 213 40.33 12.66 -16.67
CA GLY A 213 39.61 12.97 -17.91
C GLY A 213 38.96 11.78 -18.60
N HIS A 214 38.93 10.59 -17.98
CA HIS A 214 38.24 9.43 -18.52
C HIS A 214 36.72 9.62 -18.46
N ARG A 215 36.04 9.31 -19.56
CA ARG A 215 34.57 9.40 -19.68
C ARG A 215 33.87 8.08 -19.37
N ASP A 216 34.63 7.01 -19.15
CA ASP A 216 34.10 5.69 -18.79
C ASP A 216 33.81 5.65 -17.28
N VAL A 217 32.73 6.35 -16.90
CA VAL A 217 32.29 6.55 -15.53
C VAL A 217 30.86 6.08 -15.37
N GLY A 218 30.54 5.46 -14.23
CA GLY A 218 29.21 4.93 -13.96
C GLY A 218 28.86 4.95 -12.49
N ALA A 219 27.56 4.90 -12.18
CA ALA A 219 27.06 4.82 -10.81
C ALA A 219 26.06 3.67 -10.63
N CYS A 220 26.31 2.78 -9.68
CA CYS A 220 25.40 1.70 -9.31
C CYS A 220 25.58 1.27 -7.84
N GLY A 221 24.50 0.82 -7.20
CA GLY A 221 24.54 0.24 -5.85
C GLY A 221 25.13 1.14 -4.77
N GLY A 222 24.93 2.46 -4.86
CA GLY A 222 25.55 3.42 -3.93
C GLY A 222 27.03 3.67 -4.17
N LYS A 223 27.55 3.36 -5.37
CA LYS A 223 28.93 3.67 -5.77
C LYS A 223 28.96 4.38 -7.11
N ALA A 224 29.83 5.36 -7.24
CA ALA A 224 30.18 6.03 -8.49
C ALA A 224 31.66 5.75 -8.77
N PHE A 225 32.02 5.31 -9.97
CA PHE A 225 33.38 4.86 -10.26
C PHE A 225 33.79 5.05 -11.71
N CYS A 226 35.10 5.16 -11.93
CA CYS A 226 35.72 5.15 -13.25
C CYS A 226 36.26 3.76 -13.58
N HIS A 227 35.86 3.21 -14.71
CA HIS A 227 36.29 1.89 -15.18
C HIS A 227 37.75 1.85 -15.67
N THR A 228 38.37 3.00 -15.94
CA THR A 228 39.74 3.07 -16.46
C THR A 228 40.79 3.24 -15.36
N CYS A 229 40.51 4.00 -14.31
CA CYS A 229 41.49 4.34 -13.27
C CYS A 229 41.08 3.96 -11.85
N ASP A 230 40.00 3.17 -11.71
CA ASP A 230 39.45 2.65 -10.45
C ASP A 230 39.07 3.73 -9.41
N GLU A 231 39.03 5.00 -9.80
CA GLU A 231 38.56 6.09 -8.96
C GLU A 231 37.11 5.82 -8.54
N THR A 232 36.80 5.89 -7.24
CA THR A 232 35.50 5.46 -6.69
C THR A 232 35.04 6.37 -5.56
N ILE A 233 33.73 6.66 -5.52
CA ILE A 233 33.00 7.34 -4.44
C ILE A 233 31.88 6.41 -3.97
N THR A 234 31.60 6.39 -2.67
CA THR A 234 30.55 5.55 -2.06
C THR A 234 29.57 6.39 -1.26
N ALA A 235 28.28 6.15 -1.43
CA ALA A 235 27.18 6.79 -0.71
C ALA A 235 26.09 5.77 -0.32
N ALA A 236 25.03 6.22 0.39
CA ALA A 236 23.96 5.32 0.81
C ALA A 236 23.04 4.94 -0.36
N THR A 237 22.93 5.80 -1.36
CA THR A 237 22.14 5.55 -2.58
C THR A 237 22.92 5.84 -3.86
N THR A 238 22.51 5.26 -4.99
CA THR A 238 23.13 5.52 -6.31
C THR A 238 23.02 6.99 -6.71
N GLN A 239 21.90 7.65 -6.38
CA GLN A 239 21.70 9.07 -6.66
C GLN A 239 22.68 9.95 -5.86
N GLU A 240 22.86 9.67 -4.56
CA GLU A 240 23.83 10.40 -3.75
C GLU A 240 25.26 10.19 -4.27
N ALA A 241 25.60 8.98 -4.72
CA ALA A 241 26.92 8.70 -5.29
C ALA A 241 27.13 9.47 -6.61
N PHE A 242 26.10 9.57 -7.45
CA PHE A 242 26.10 10.36 -8.68
C PHE A 242 26.27 11.87 -8.39
N GLU A 243 25.50 12.42 -7.47
CA GLU A 243 25.56 13.83 -7.10
C GLU A 243 26.92 14.19 -6.47
N GLN A 244 27.46 13.33 -5.60
CA GLN A 244 28.80 13.49 -5.02
C GLN A 244 29.90 13.40 -6.08
N TRP A 245 29.76 12.51 -7.06
CA TRP A 245 30.69 12.41 -8.17
C TRP A 245 30.75 13.71 -8.97
N ASN A 246 29.60 14.23 -9.40
CA ASN A 246 29.54 15.45 -10.19
C ASN A 246 29.97 16.70 -9.39
N ALA A 247 29.75 16.72 -8.08
CA ALA A 247 30.23 17.79 -7.21
C ALA A 247 31.76 17.80 -7.05
N THR A 248 32.38 16.62 -7.04
CA THR A 248 33.84 16.47 -6.88
C THR A 248 34.60 16.53 -8.20
N HIS A 249 33.90 16.27 -9.31
CA HIS A 249 34.43 16.30 -10.67
C HIS A 249 33.69 17.38 -11.47
N PRO A 250 33.98 18.68 -11.29
CA PRO A 250 33.30 19.71 -12.06
C PRO A 250 33.62 19.57 -13.55
N ALA A 251 32.62 19.76 -14.41
CA ALA A 251 32.82 19.79 -15.86
C ALA A 251 33.91 20.80 -16.20
N THR A 252 34.96 20.36 -16.89
CA THR A 252 35.99 21.27 -17.39
C THR A 252 35.33 22.19 -18.42
N PRO A 253 35.38 23.52 -18.28
CA PRO A 253 34.85 24.41 -19.30
C PRO A 253 35.62 24.17 -20.60
N GLN A 254 34.89 23.84 -21.68
CA GLN A 254 35.40 23.87 -23.05
C GLN A 254 35.47 25.31 -23.56
#